data_AF-A0A7Y2F521-F1
#
_entry.id   AF-A0A7Y2F521-F1
#
_cell.length_a   1.000
_cell.length_b   1.000
_cell.length_c   1.000
_cell.angle_alpha   90.00
_cell.angle_beta   90.00
_cell.angle_gamma   90.00
#
_symmetry.space_group_name_H-M   'P 1'
#
loop_
_entity.id
_entity.type
_entity.pdbx_description
1 polymer ?
#
loop_
_entity_poly.entity_id
_entity_poly.type
_entity_poly.pdbx_seq_one_letter_code
_entity_poly.pdbx_strand_id
1 'polypeptide(L)'
;MLSSTRTKPMEILLVEDGLLDARVTIHALRRSGIYHRLTLVRRVDEAIQFLTRQGIFARAPIPDLLLLDVNLPDGTGIDVLESMINQPHKITTV
;
A
#
# COMPACT_ATOMS: atom_id res chain seq x y z
N MET A 1 28.75 6.52 -20.79
CA MET A 1 28.30 5.60 -19.72
C MET A 1 26.78 5.68 -19.67
N LEU A 2 26.09 4.77 -20.35
CA LEU A 2 24.62 4.69 -20.28
C LEU A 2 24.26 4.24 -18.87
N SER A 3 23.65 5.13 -18.09
CA SER A 3 23.20 4.83 -16.74
C SER A 3 22.06 3.80 -16.86
N SER A 4 22.35 2.55 -16.52
CA SER A 4 21.36 1.48 -16.41
C SER A 4 20.25 1.94 -15.48
N THR A 5 19.09 2.29 -16.02
CA THR A 5 17.87 2.47 -15.23
C THR A 5 17.59 1.14 -14.53
N ARG A 6 17.96 1.04 -13.25
CA ARG A 6 17.44 -0.04 -12.41
C ARG A 6 15.93 0.15 -12.40
N THR A 7 15.22 -0.70 -13.12
CA THR A 7 13.76 -0.79 -13.07
C THR A 7 13.40 -1.25 -11.66
N LYS A 8 13.18 -0.31 -10.74
CA LYS A 8 12.65 -0.64 -9.41
C LYS A 8 11.22 -1.18 -9.61
N PRO A 9 10.79 -2.20 -8.86
CA PRO A 9 9.38 -2.58 -8.87
C PRO A 9 8.53 -1.44 -8.32
N MET A 10 7.30 -1.30 -8.83
CA MET A 10 6.27 -0.47 -8.22
C MET A 10 5.90 -1.05 -6.85
N GLU A 11 5.86 -0.22 -5.82
CA GLU A 11 5.47 -0.64 -4.46
C GLU A 11 3.98 -0.40 -4.27
N ILE A 12 3.21 -1.47 -4.04
CA ILE A 12 1.77 -1.40 -3.83
C ILE A 12 1.46 -1.78 -2.37
N LEU A 13 0.75 -0.91 -1.66
CA LEU A 13 0.15 -1.23 -0.37
C LEU A 13 -1.33 -1.52 -0.60
N LEU A 14 -1.78 -2.72 -0.23
CA LEU A 14 -3.18 -3.12 -0.21
C LEU A 14 -3.64 -3.19 1.25
N VAL A 15 -4.70 -2.47 1.58
CA VAL A 15 -5.36 -2.48 2.91
C VAL A 15 -6.73 -3.11 2.73
N GLU A 16 -6.87 -4.36 3.17
CA GLU A 16 -8.04 -5.19 2.93
C GLU A 16 -8.16 -6.27 4.01
N ASP A 17 -9.27 -6.30 4.75
CA ASP A 17 -9.47 -7.28 5.83
C ASP A 17 -10.07 -8.60 5.29
N GLY A 18 -10.79 -8.54 4.17
CA GLY A 18 -11.37 -9.64 3.42
C GLY A 18 -10.32 -10.48 2.69
N LEU A 19 -10.00 -11.67 3.21
CA LEU A 19 -9.02 -12.56 2.57
C LEU A 19 -9.42 -13.01 1.15
N LEU A 20 -10.72 -13.09 0.86
CA LEU A 20 -11.19 -13.44 -0.48
C LEU A 20 -10.93 -12.30 -1.46
N ASP A 21 -11.31 -11.08 -1.09
CA ASP A 21 -11.17 -9.88 -1.91
C ASP A 21 -9.69 -9.53 -2.10
N ALA A 22 -8.89 -9.62 -1.05
CA ALA A 22 -7.43 -9.50 -1.14
C ALA A 22 -6.84 -10.50 -2.16
N ARG A 23 -7.29 -11.75 -2.15
CA ARG A 23 -6.83 -12.77 -3.09
C ARG A 23 -7.21 -12.44 -4.53
N VAL A 24 -8.42 -11.94 -4.76
CA VAL A 24 -8.89 -11.52 -6.10
C VAL A 24 -8.02 -10.37 -6.60
N THR A 25 -7.80 -9.35 -5.79
CA THR A 25 -6.96 -8.19 -6.12
C THR A 25 -5.51 -8.59 -6.40
N ILE A 26 -4.92 -9.44 -5.55
CA ILE A 26 -3.55 -9.96 -5.77
C ILE A 26 -3.48 -10.76 -7.08
N HIS A 27 -4.49 -11.56 -7.40
CA HIS A 27 -4.52 -12.31 -8.66
C HIS A 27 -4.61 -11.39 -9.88
N ALA A 28 -5.45 -10.34 -9.81
CA ALA A 28 -5.58 -9.35 -10.87
C ALA A 28 -4.27 -8.60 -11.10
N LEU A 29 -3.62 -8.14 -10.02
CA LEU A 29 -2.32 -7.45 -10.09
C LEU A 29 -1.23 -8.33 -10.69
N ARG A 30 -1.15 -9.61 -10.30
CA ARG A 30 -0.19 -10.57 -10.89
C ARG A 30 -0.36 -10.74 -12.40
N ARG A 31 -1.58 -10.56 -12.93
CA ARG A 31 -1.88 -10.69 -14.36
C ARG A 31 -1.80 -9.37 -15.13
N SER A 32 -1.57 -8.25 -14.45
CA SER A 32 -1.53 -6.91 -15.07
C SER A 32 -0.32 -6.66 -15.97
N GLY A 33 0.74 -7.48 -15.86
CA GLY A 33 2.02 -7.23 -16.54
C GLY A 33 2.87 -6.12 -15.90
N ILE A 34 2.40 -5.50 -14.81
CA ILE A 34 3.16 -4.50 -14.05
C ILE A 34 4.25 -5.20 -13.25
N TYR A 35 5.49 -4.70 -13.29
CA TYR A 35 6.56 -5.15 -12.38
C TYR A 35 6.37 -4.48 -11.02
N HIS A 36 5.82 -5.21 -10.05
CA HIS A 36 5.43 -4.68 -8.74
C HIS A 36 5.80 -5.61 -7.58
N ARG A 37 5.88 -5.03 -6.38
CA ARG A 37 5.82 -5.72 -5.09
C ARG A 37 4.55 -5.26 -4.39
N LEU A 38 3.88 -6.20 -3.74
CA LEU A 38 2.65 -5.93 -2.99
C LEU A 38 2.85 -6.27 -1.53
N THR A 39 2.48 -5.35 -0.65
CA THR A 39 2.31 -5.60 0.78
C THR A 39 0.82 -5.56 1.10
N LEU A 40 0.32 -6.59 1.79
CA LEU A 40 -1.04 -6.65 2.31
C LEU A 40 -1.00 -6.35 3.80
N VAL A 41 -1.81 -5.41 4.25
CA VAL A 41 -2.17 -5.18 5.64
C VAL A 41 -3.69 -5.28 5.77
N ARG A 42 -4.20 -5.61 6.95
CA ARG A 42 -5.62 -5.99 7.13
C ARG A 42 -6.39 -5.05 8.06
N ARG A 43 -5.73 -4.00 8.52
CA ARG A 43 -6.21 -3.12 9.59
C ARG A 43 -5.74 -1.68 9.36
N VAL A 44 -6.49 -0.73 9.90
CA VAL A 44 -6.16 0.70 9.87
C VAL A 44 -4.85 0.96 10.61
N ASP A 45 -4.69 0.40 11.80
CA ASP A 45 -3.48 0.58 12.61
C ASP A 45 -2.18 0.11 11.92
N GLU A 46 -2.23 -1.02 11.22
CA GLU A 46 -1.14 -1.54 10.40
C GLU A 46 -0.84 -0.64 9.21
N ALA A 47 -1.88 -0.15 8.51
CA ALA A 47 -1.71 0.76 7.38
C ALA A 47 -1.03 2.07 7.81
N ILE A 48 -1.47 2.66 8.92
CA ILE A 48 -0.86 3.88 9.47
C ILE A 48 0.60 3.62 9.89
N GLN A 49 0.89 2.52 10.58
CA GLN A 49 2.27 2.18 10.95
C GLN A 49 3.15 1.93 9.71
N PHE A 50 2.61 1.33 8.65
CA PHE A 50 3.31 1.12 7.39
C PHE A 50 3.66 2.47 6.73
N LEU A 51 2.66 3.33 6.56
CA LEU A 51 2.82 4.63 5.89
C LEU A 51 3.74 5.58 6.67
N THR A 52 3.66 5.55 8.00
CA THR A 52 4.54 6.32 8.90
C THR A 52 5.90 5.66 9.13
N ARG A 53 6.12 4.44 8.61
CA ARG A 53 7.33 3.62 8.78
C ARG A 53 7.72 3.48 10.26
N GLN A 54 6.76 3.03 11.06
CA GLN A 54 6.90 2.81 12.50
C GLN A 54 6.86 1.32 12.85
N GLY A 55 7.35 0.98 14.05
CA GLY A 55 7.28 -0.37 14.60
C GLY A 55 7.91 -1.42 13.68
N ILE A 56 7.16 -2.49 13.40
CA ILE A 56 7.61 -3.58 12.52
C ILE A 56 7.83 -3.12 11.06
N PHE A 57 7.26 -1.98 10.67
CA PHE A 57 7.36 -1.39 9.35
C PHE A 57 8.43 -0.30 9.25
N ALA A 58 9.36 -0.21 10.21
CA ALA A 58 10.44 0.79 10.21
C ALA A 58 11.30 0.81 8.92
N ARG A 59 11.32 -0.31 8.18
CA ARG A 59 12.04 -0.46 6.90
C ARG A 59 11.11 -0.72 5.72
N ALA A 60 9.81 -0.50 5.89
CA ALA A 60 8.85 -0.64 4.80
C ALA A 60 9.20 0.33 3.65
N PRO A 61 9.03 -0.09 2.39
CA PRO A 61 9.17 0.82 1.26
C PRO A 61 8.04 1.86 1.27
N ILE A 62 8.30 3.04 0.68
CA ILE A 62 7.24 4.00 0.41
C ILE A 62 6.38 3.43 -0.72
N PRO A 63 5.06 3.26 -0.54
CA PRO A 63 4.21 2.77 -1.61
C PRO A 63 4.09 3.83 -2.71
N ASP A 64 4.19 3.39 -3.96
CA ASP A 64 3.86 4.21 -5.13
C ASP A 64 2.33 4.22 -5.37
N LEU A 65 1.62 3.19 -4.89
CA LEU A 65 0.17 3.03 -4.98
C LEU A 65 -0.42 2.48 -3.66
N LEU A 66 -1.49 3.11 -3.18
CA LEU A 66 -2.32 2.65 -2.07
C LEU A 66 -3.68 2.18 -2.60
N LEU A 67 -4.01 0.91 -2.40
CA LEU A 67 -5.33 0.33 -2.60
C LEU A 67 -5.97 0.11 -1.23
N LEU A 68 -7.16 0.66 -1.01
CA LEU A 68 -7.73 0.82 0.32
C LEU A 68 -9.21 0.46 0.33
N ASP A 69 -9.58 -0.53 1.16
CA ASP A 69 -10.98 -0.72 1.52
C ASP A 69 -11.42 0.39 2.50
N VAL A 70 -12.65 0.88 2.30
CA VAL A 70 -13.30 1.87 3.14
C VAL A 70 -13.75 1.26 4.47
N ASN A 71 -14.16 -0.01 4.47
CA ASN A 71 -14.67 -0.68 5.66
C ASN A 71 -13.60 -1.60 6.23
N LEU A 72 -13.09 -1.28 7.41
CA LEU A 72 -12.06 -2.06 8.10
C LEU A 72 -12.52 -2.41 9.52
N PRO A 73 -12.01 -3.49 10.13
CA PRO A 73 -12.50 -3.97 11.42
C PRO A 73 -12.21 -3.04 12.60
N ASP A 74 -11.24 -2.12 12.44
CA ASP A 74 -10.75 -1.22 13.48
C ASP A 74 -10.92 0.27 13.15
N GLY A 75 -11.65 0.61 12.08
CA GLY A 75 -11.91 1.98 11.68
C GLY A 75 -12.40 2.08 10.23
N THR A 76 -12.23 3.26 9.63
CA THR A 76 -12.52 3.46 8.21
C THR A 76 -11.24 3.71 7.43
N GLY A 77 -11.21 3.33 6.15
CA GLY A 77 -10.13 3.72 5.24
C GLY A 77 -9.92 5.24 5.20
N ILE A 78 -10.94 6.04 5.49
CA ILE A 78 -10.79 7.50 5.58
C ILE A 78 -9.76 7.90 6.65
N ASP A 79 -9.68 7.19 7.77
CA ASP A 79 -8.69 7.45 8.84
C ASP A 79 -7.26 7.29 8.32
N VAL A 80 -7.05 6.32 7.41
CA VAL A 80 -5.77 6.11 6.72
C VAL A 80 -5.44 7.30 5.82
N LEU A 81 -6.41 7.80 5.05
CA LEU A 81 -6.21 8.95 4.17
C LEU A 81 -5.95 10.25 4.95
N GLU A 82 -6.65 10.48 6.06
CA GLU A 82 -6.43 11.63 6.94
C GLU A 82 -5.02 11.63 7.54
N SER A 83 -4.51 10.45 7.91
CA SER A 83 -3.13 10.30 8.38
C SER A 83 -2.10 10.72 7.32
N MET A 84 -2.41 10.54 6.03
CA MET A 84 -1.55 10.91 4.90
C MET A 84 -1.60 12.39 4.56
N ILE A 85 -2.77 13.03 4.64
CA ILE A 85 -2.93 14.47 4.33
C ILE A 85 -2.04 15.33 5.25
N ASN A 86 -1.82 14.87 6.47
CA ASN A 86 -0.95 15.52 7.44
C ASN A 86 0.56 15.27 7.17
N GLN A 87 0.92 14.56 6.09
CA GLN A 87 2.31 14.29 5.69
C GLN A 87 2.64 14.89 4.30
N PRO A 88 3.77 15.60 4.15
CA PRO A 88 4.09 16.35 2.93
C PRO A 88 4.56 15.50 1.73
N HIS A 89 4.31 14.19 1.69
CA HIS A 89 4.77 13.31 0.60
C HIS A 89 3.56 12.70 -0.13
N LYS A 90 3.25 13.26 -1.31
CA LYS A 90 2.13 12.86 -2.17
C LYS A 90 2.30 11.42 -2.67
N ILE A 91 1.48 10.51 -2.16
CA ILE A 91 1.17 9.22 -2.80
C ILE A 91 -0.04 9.45 -3.72
N THR A 92 -0.04 8.83 -4.90
CA THR A 92 -1.19 8.86 -5.82
C THR A 92 -2.22 7.82 -5.37
N THR A 93 -3.39 8.28 -4.93
CA THR A 93 -4.55 7.44 -4.60
C THR A 93 -5.39 7.22 -5.88
N VAL A 94 -5.83 5.99 -6.15
CA VAL A 94 -6.78 5.63 -7.22
C VAL A 94 -7.92 4.80 -6.68
#